data_AF-A0A329Z7F8-F1
#
_entry.id   AF-A0A329Z7F8-F1
#
_cell.length_a   1.000
_cell.length_b   1.000
_cell.length_c   1.000
_cell.angle_alpha   90.00
_cell.angle_beta   90.00
_cell.angle_gamma   90.00
#
_symmetry.space_group_name_H-M   'P 1'
#
loop_
_entity.id
_entity.type
_entity.pdbx_description
1 polymer ?
#
loop_
_entity_poly.entity_id
_entity_poly.type
_entity_poly.pdbx_seq_one_letter_code
_entity_poly.pdbx_strand_id
1 'polypeptide(L)'
;MINHYQAHNVLEELSLNAILQNLGISKGSFYYFFKNKDDLLYQAISPLVKERVRITKQNIKKKATLKEQFHLLFEPFIADNQNKLSVIEHFYTLLFSKESFKKSSIFRKLHIEIIKNRKILLLQSMKSNGIKVDKKLILLLDYIDTTIAFYYLYNKILHNKNTQNEISTFIDMMCDMIEKQYKK
;
A
#
# COMPACT_ATOMS: atom_id res chain seq x y z
N MET A 1 -25.29 3.63 -12.18
CA MET A 1 -25.10 4.16 -10.81
C MET A 1 -24.88 2.98 -9.88
N ILE A 2 -23.63 2.72 -9.48
CA ILE A 2 -23.30 1.63 -8.55
C ILE A 2 -23.36 2.21 -7.14
N ASN A 3 -24.21 1.61 -6.30
CA ASN A 3 -24.61 2.13 -4.99
C ASN A 3 -23.46 2.17 -3.97
N HIS A 4 -23.42 3.29 -3.23
CA HIS A 4 -22.44 3.79 -2.27
C HIS A 4 -22.17 2.91 -1.00
N TYR A 5 -22.45 1.61 -1.02
CA TYR A 5 -22.31 0.72 0.16
C TYR A 5 -21.40 -0.51 -0.06
N GLN A 6 -20.96 -0.79 -1.30
CA GLN A 6 -20.40 -2.11 -1.61
C GLN A 6 -18.93 -2.30 -1.23
N ALA A 7 -18.07 -1.28 -1.26
CA ALA A 7 -16.67 -1.47 -0.85
C ALA A 7 -16.49 -1.60 0.68
N HIS A 8 -17.39 -0.99 1.46
CA HIS A 8 -17.33 -1.02 2.92
C HIS A 8 -17.75 -2.38 3.49
N ASN A 9 -18.63 -3.10 2.77
CA ASN A 9 -19.18 -4.40 3.16
C ASN A 9 -18.40 -5.62 2.66
N VAL A 10 -17.66 -5.55 1.54
CA VAL A 10 -17.10 -6.77 0.93
C VAL A 10 -16.20 -7.60 1.86
N LEU A 11 -15.38 -7.00 2.73
CA LEU A 11 -14.55 -7.77 3.69
C LEU A 11 -15.28 -8.20 4.98
N GLU A 12 -16.36 -7.50 5.35
CA GLU A 12 -17.24 -7.87 6.47
C GLU A 12 -18.22 -8.99 6.05
N GLU A 13 -18.67 -8.98 4.80
CA GLU A 13 -19.50 -10.01 4.16
C GLU A 13 -18.69 -11.19 3.60
N LEU A 14 -17.36 -11.05 3.45
CA LEU A 14 -16.44 -12.18 3.23
C LEU A 14 -16.31 -13.02 4.51
N SER A 15 -17.42 -13.62 4.92
CA SER A 15 -17.42 -14.73 5.85
C SER A 15 -16.61 -15.87 5.24
N LEU A 16 -15.94 -16.66 6.08
CA LEU A 16 -15.24 -17.85 5.59
C LEU A 16 -16.21 -18.71 4.75
N ASN A 17 -17.45 -18.88 5.20
CA ASN A 17 -18.47 -19.62 4.46
C ASN A 17 -18.74 -19.05 3.05
N ALA A 18 -18.82 -17.73 2.89
CA ALA A 18 -19.00 -17.10 1.58
C ALA A 18 -17.80 -17.34 0.66
N ILE A 19 -16.57 -17.30 1.20
CA ILE A 19 -15.35 -17.66 0.46
C ILE A 19 -15.41 -19.12 0.01
N LEU A 20 -15.73 -20.03 0.92
CA LEU A 20 -15.78 -21.47 0.65
C LEU A 20 -16.85 -21.81 -0.40
N GLN A 21 -18.04 -21.19 -0.30
CA GLN A 21 -19.12 -21.36 -1.27
C GLN A 21 -18.72 -20.84 -2.66
N ASN A 22 -18.14 -19.64 -2.76
CA ASN A 22 -17.69 -19.10 -4.04
C ASN A 22 -16.59 -19.92 -4.69
N LEU A 23 -15.71 -20.54 -3.90
CA LEU A 23 -14.63 -21.40 -4.38
C LEU A 23 -15.04 -22.86 -4.59
N GLY A 24 -16.27 -23.25 -4.22
CA GLY A 24 -16.75 -24.63 -4.31
C GLY A 24 -15.99 -25.62 -3.42
N ILE A 25 -15.39 -25.16 -2.32
CA ILE A 25 -14.57 -25.99 -1.43
C ILE A 25 -15.27 -26.29 -0.11
N SER A 26 -15.08 -27.50 0.43
CA SER A 26 -15.62 -27.87 1.74
C SER A 26 -14.82 -27.23 2.89
N LYS A 27 -15.44 -27.11 4.07
CA LYS A 27 -14.72 -26.71 5.30
C LYS A 27 -13.58 -27.66 5.64
N GLY A 28 -13.76 -28.96 5.45
CA GLY A 28 -12.71 -29.96 5.70
C GLY A 28 -11.50 -29.75 4.79
N SER A 29 -11.74 -29.53 3.49
CA SER A 29 -10.69 -29.20 2.52
C SER A 29 -10.00 -27.88 2.85
N PHE A 30 -10.74 -26.88 3.34
CA PHE A 30 -10.15 -25.62 3.78
C PHE A 30 -9.18 -25.79 4.95
N TYR A 31 -9.61 -26.47 6.02
CA TYR A 31 -8.79 -26.64 7.22
C TYR A 31 -7.59 -27.57 7.01
N TYR A 32 -7.56 -28.34 5.92
CA TYR A 32 -6.37 -29.07 5.49
C TYR A 32 -5.24 -28.12 5.06
N PHE A 33 -5.57 -27.02 4.38
CA PHE A 33 -4.57 -26.07 3.84
C PHE A 33 -4.37 -24.83 4.72
N PHE A 34 -5.41 -24.36 5.43
CA PHE A 34 -5.39 -23.09 6.13
C PHE A 34 -5.91 -23.23 7.56
N LYS A 35 -5.22 -22.60 8.51
CA LYS A 35 -5.63 -22.64 9.92
C LYS A 35 -6.90 -21.83 10.18
N ASN A 36 -7.05 -20.71 9.49
CA ASN A 36 -8.18 -19.79 9.62
C ASN A 36 -8.22 -18.82 8.42
N LYS A 37 -9.23 -17.92 8.40
CA LYS A 37 -9.40 -16.91 7.35
C LYS A 37 -8.18 -16.00 7.18
N ASP A 38 -7.50 -15.64 8.28
CA ASP A 38 -6.33 -14.77 8.23
C ASP A 38 -5.14 -15.44 7.53
N ASP A 39 -4.94 -16.73 7.79
CA ASP A 39 -3.90 -17.55 7.14
C ASP A 39 -4.13 -17.66 5.63
N LEU A 40 -5.37 -17.93 5.21
CA LEU A 40 -5.76 -17.90 3.80
C LEU A 40 -5.44 -16.53 3.16
N LEU A 41 -5.92 -15.46 3.77
CA LEU A 41 -5.73 -14.10 3.25
C LEU A 41 -4.24 -13.73 3.17
N TYR A 42 -3.44 -14.09 4.17
CA TYR A 42 -2.01 -13.86 4.15
C TYR A 42 -1.32 -14.63 3.03
N GLN A 43 -1.61 -15.93 2.87
CA GLN A 43 -1.03 -16.74 1.81
C GLN A 43 -1.44 -16.26 0.42
N ALA A 44 -2.66 -15.71 0.27
CA ALA A 44 -3.10 -15.10 -0.99
C ALA A 44 -2.38 -13.78 -1.31
N ILE A 45 -2.04 -12.98 -0.29
CA ILE A 45 -1.63 -11.58 -0.49
C ILE A 45 -0.12 -11.40 -0.40
N SER A 46 0.56 -12.15 0.46
CA SER A 46 2.03 -12.07 0.62
C SER A 46 2.78 -12.21 -0.72
N PRO A 47 2.44 -13.15 -1.63
CA PRO A 47 3.08 -13.24 -2.93
C PRO A 47 2.87 -11.99 -3.79
N LEU A 48 1.67 -11.39 -3.74
CA LEU A 48 1.34 -10.18 -4.49
C LEU A 48 2.13 -8.97 -3.99
N VAL A 49 2.32 -8.85 -2.66
CA VAL A 49 3.17 -7.82 -2.05
C VAL A 49 4.62 -7.97 -2.52
N LYS A 50 5.16 -9.19 -2.49
CA LYS A 50 6.53 -9.47 -2.91
C LYS A 50 6.73 -9.16 -4.40
N GLU A 51 5.77 -9.55 -5.22
CA GLU A 51 5.80 -9.27 -6.65
C GLU A 51 5.73 -7.77 -6.93
N ARG A 52 4.88 -7.03 -6.22
CA ARG A 52 4.81 -5.57 -6.31
C ARG A 52 6.16 -4.94 -6.01
N VAL A 53 6.79 -5.32 -4.88
CA VAL A 53 8.10 -4.80 -4.49
C VAL A 53 9.15 -5.11 -5.56
N ARG A 54 9.13 -6.32 -6.13
CA ARG A 54 10.05 -6.74 -7.19
C ARG A 54 9.89 -5.86 -8.45
N ILE A 55 8.65 -5.69 -8.92
CA ILE A 55 8.34 -4.87 -10.10
C ILE A 55 8.73 -3.41 -9.85
N THR A 56 8.34 -2.83 -8.72
CA THR A 56 8.68 -1.44 -8.37
C THR A 56 10.19 -1.25 -8.32
N LYS A 57 10.94 -2.18 -7.71
CA LYS A 57 12.42 -2.11 -7.65
C LYS A 57 13.08 -2.18 -9.04
N GLN A 58 12.48 -2.89 -10.00
CA GLN A 58 12.97 -2.94 -11.38
C GLN A 58 12.65 -1.66 -12.14
N ASN A 59 11.44 -1.12 -11.95
CA ASN A 59 10.97 0.05 -12.68
C ASN A 59 11.50 1.38 -12.13
N ILE A 60 11.82 1.46 -10.84
CA ILE A 60 12.32 2.69 -10.21
C ILE A 60 13.66 3.12 -10.80
N LYS A 61 14.50 2.16 -11.18
CA LYS A 61 15.80 2.41 -11.82
C LYS A 61 15.67 3.00 -13.23
N LYS A 62 14.51 2.82 -13.87
CA LYS A 62 14.21 3.34 -15.20
C LYS A 62 13.63 4.76 -15.15
N LYS A 63 13.34 5.28 -13.97
CA LYS A 63 12.82 6.63 -13.77
C LYS A 63 13.99 7.59 -13.59
N ALA A 64 13.97 8.68 -14.36
CA ALA A 64 15.08 9.61 -14.48
C ALA A 64 15.09 10.63 -13.34
N THR A 65 13.92 10.99 -12.83
CA THR A 65 13.78 12.04 -11.80
C THR A 65 13.28 11.49 -10.47
N LEU A 66 13.55 12.26 -9.41
CA LEU A 66 13.03 11.95 -8.09
C LEU A 66 11.50 11.89 -8.06
N LYS A 67 10.84 12.84 -8.73
CA LYS A 67 9.37 12.89 -8.83
C LYS A 67 8.80 11.62 -9.43
N GLU A 68 9.32 11.19 -10.58
CA GLU A 68 8.88 9.94 -11.22
C GLU A 68 9.08 8.71 -10.33
N GLN A 69 10.17 8.67 -9.56
CA GLN A 69 10.43 7.58 -8.62
C GLN A 69 9.44 7.59 -7.46
N PHE A 70 9.11 8.77 -6.91
CA PHE A 70 8.09 8.90 -5.87
C PHE A 70 6.69 8.55 -6.39
N HIS A 71 6.30 9.07 -7.56
CA HIS A 71 5.05 8.69 -8.22
C HIS A 71 4.95 7.19 -8.43
N LEU A 72 6.04 6.50 -8.79
CA LEU A 72 6.01 5.04 -8.89
C LEU A 72 5.84 4.34 -7.53
N LEU A 73 6.48 4.86 -6.47
CA LEU A 73 6.40 4.30 -5.12
C LEU A 73 5.03 4.51 -4.48
N PHE A 74 4.40 5.64 -4.79
CA PHE A 74 3.08 6.04 -4.30
C PHE A 74 1.98 5.90 -5.36
N GLU A 75 2.27 5.24 -6.48
CA GLU A 75 1.29 4.81 -7.50
C GLU A 75 0.01 4.24 -6.88
N PRO A 76 0.09 3.48 -5.76
CA PRO A 76 -1.09 3.02 -5.06
C PRO A 76 -2.13 4.03 -4.59
N PHE A 77 -1.69 5.26 -4.40
CA PHE A 77 -2.50 6.33 -3.83
C PHE A 77 -2.94 7.34 -4.89
N ILE A 78 -2.34 7.29 -6.09
CA ILE A 78 -2.52 8.27 -7.16
C ILE A 78 -3.14 7.68 -8.43
N ALA A 79 -3.06 6.37 -8.66
CA ALA A 79 -3.55 5.77 -9.88
C ALA A 79 -5.03 5.35 -9.77
N ASP A 80 -5.81 5.54 -10.84
CA ASP A 80 -7.20 5.08 -10.96
C ASP A 80 -7.26 3.71 -11.65
N ASN A 81 -6.37 2.82 -11.23
CA ASN A 81 -6.12 1.60 -11.98
C ASN A 81 -6.84 0.46 -11.28
N GLN A 82 -7.80 -0.20 -11.94
CA GLN A 82 -8.31 -1.52 -11.54
C GLN A 82 -7.27 -2.64 -11.75
N ASN A 83 -5.97 -2.35 -11.60
CA ASN A 83 -4.92 -3.34 -11.71
C ASN A 83 -5.05 -4.34 -10.54
N LYS A 84 -4.72 -5.62 -10.74
CA LYS A 84 -4.64 -6.62 -9.65
C LYS A 84 -3.83 -6.12 -8.45
N LEU A 85 -2.86 -5.24 -8.69
CA LEU A 85 -2.03 -4.63 -7.65
C LEU A 85 -2.78 -3.57 -6.83
N SER A 86 -3.82 -2.91 -7.35
CA SER A 86 -4.62 -1.92 -6.60
C SER A 86 -5.60 -2.53 -5.61
N VAL A 87 -5.96 -3.80 -5.82
CA VAL A 87 -6.67 -4.62 -4.83
C VAL A 87 -5.82 -4.78 -3.56
N ILE A 88 -4.49 -4.88 -3.70
CA ILE A 88 -3.56 -4.92 -2.56
C ILE A 88 -3.61 -3.59 -1.78
N GLU A 89 -3.90 -2.48 -2.46
CA GLU A 89 -3.87 -1.14 -1.89
C GLU A 89 -5.12 -0.89 -1.04
N HIS A 90 -6.30 -1.26 -1.56
CA HIS A 90 -7.51 -1.35 -0.74
C HIS A 90 -7.32 -2.33 0.43
N PHE A 91 -6.68 -3.47 0.19
CA PHE A 91 -6.40 -4.42 1.24
C PHE A 91 -5.50 -3.84 2.33
N TYR A 92 -4.42 -3.13 1.96
CA TYR A 92 -3.56 -2.42 2.92
C TYR A 92 -4.35 -1.43 3.74
N THR A 93 -5.14 -0.57 3.09
CA THR A 93 -5.95 0.44 3.75
C THR A 93 -6.97 -0.17 4.73
N LEU A 94 -7.51 -1.36 4.41
CA LEU A 94 -8.41 -2.13 5.27
C LEU A 94 -7.68 -2.82 6.45
N LEU A 95 -6.42 -3.25 6.28
CA LEU A 95 -5.58 -3.75 7.37
C LEU A 95 -5.33 -2.67 8.45
N PHE A 96 -5.26 -1.39 8.05
CA PHE A 96 -5.00 -0.27 8.96
C PHE A 96 -6.23 0.19 9.74
N SER A 97 -7.41 0.16 9.11
CA SER A 97 -8.63 0.75 9.68
C SER A 97 -9.36 -0.18 10.64
N LYS A 98 -9.29 -1.50 10.43
CA LYS A 98 -10.08 -2.47 11.20
C LYS A 98 -9.33 -3.05 12.40
N GLU A 99 -10.00 -3.00 13.55
CA GLU A 99 -9.50 -3.49 14.84
C GLU A 99 -9.20 -5.00 14.82
N SER A 100 -9.95 -5.79 14.04
CA SER A 100 -9.76 -7.22 13.85
C SER A 100 -8.40 -7.56 13.21
N PHE A 101 -7.94 -6.76 12.26
CA PHE A 101 -6.64 -6.95 11.60
C PHE A 101 -5.47 -6.49 12.48
N LYS A 102 -5.69 -5.49 13.34
CA LYS A 102 -4.67 -5.04 14.32
C LYS A 102 -4.30 -6.11 15.35
N LYS A 103 -5.22 -7.03 15.66
CA LYS A 103 -4.99 -8.16 16.59
C LYS A 103 -4.23 -9.32 15.95
N SER A 104 -4.23 -9.42 14.62
CA SER A 104 -3.56 -10.50 13.91
C SER A 104 -2.07 -10.21 13.74
N SER A 105 -1.22 -11.03 14.37
CA SER A 105 0.24 -10.88 14.29
C SER A 105 0.78 -11.01 12.86
N ILE A 106 0.07 -11.74 11.99
CA ILE A 106 0.44 -12.00 10.61
C ILE A 106 0.28 -10.73 9.75
N PHE A 107 -0.86 -10.05 9.86
CA PHE A 107 -1.08 -8.81 9.11
C PHE A 107 -0.21 -7.65 9.61
N ARG A 108 0.07 -7.61 10.92
CA ARG A 108 1.05 -6.68 11.48
C ARG A 108 2.44 -6.88 10.87
N LYS A 109 2.90 -8.13 10.71
CA LYS A 109 4.18 -8.44 10.05
C LYS A 109 4.21 -7.99 8.61
N LEU A 110 3.15 -8.30 7.85
CA LEU A 110 3.03 -7.89 6.44
C LEU A 110 3.09 -6.36 6.31
N HIS A 111 2.35 -5.65 7.16
CA HIS A 111 2.36 -4.20 7.22
C HIS A 111 3.77 -3.61 7.45
N ILE A 112 4.48 -4.12 8.46
CA ILE A 112 5.85 -3.69 8.77
C ILE A 112 6.79 -3.95 7.57
N GLU A 113 6.63 -5.09 6.89
CA GLU A 113 7.42 -5.43 5.72
C GLU A 113 7.24 -4.41 4.58
N ILE A 114 6.01 -3.94 4.34
CA ILE A 114 5.72 -2.97 3.28
C ILE A 114 6.34 -1.61 3.57
N ILE A 115 6.14 -1.07 4.78
CA ILE A 115 6.75 0.21 5.18
C ILE A 115 8.27 0.10 5.06
N LYS A 116 8.84 -0.98 5.56
CA LYS A 116 10.30 -1.20 5.49
C LYS A 116 10.80 -1.25 4.04
N ASN A 117 10.12 -1.98 3.17
CA ASN A 117 10.51 -2.09 1.76
C ASN A 117 10.39 -0.75 1.03
N ARG A 118 9.31 0.00 1.27
CA ARG A 118 9.14 1.33 0.66
C ARG A 118 10.18 2.31 1.16
N LYS A 119 10.47 2.33 2.46
CA LYS A 119 11.56 3.14 3.05
C LYS A 119 12.91 2.84 2.39
N ILE A 120 13.24 1.57 2.19
CA ILE A 120 14.47 1.18 1.48
C ILE A 120 14.50 1.77 0.06
N LEU A 121 13.39 1.72 -0.68
CA LEU A 121 13.32 2.26 -2.05
C LEU A 121 13.35 3.80 -2.07
N LEU A 122 12.72 4.49 -1.12
CA LEU A 122 12.81 5.94 -0.96
C LEU A 122 14.28 6.37 -0.72
N LEU A 123 14.98 5.68 0.19
CA LEU A 123 16.39 5.96 0.47
C LEU A 123 17.30 5.67 -0.75
N GLN A 124 16.96 4.64 -1.54
CA GLN A 124 17.65 4.38 -2.81
C GLN A 124 17.42 5.51 -3.81
N SER A 125 16.18 6.01 -3.90
CA SER A 125 15.79 7.13 -4.75
C SER A 125 16.57 8.40 -4.40
N MET A 126 16.72 8.70 -3.11
CA MET A 126 17.56 9.83 -2.66
C MET A 126 19.00 9.69 -3.21
N LYS A 127 19.62 8.53 -2.97
CA LYS A 127 21.01 8.29 -3.37
C LYS A 127 21.22 8.37 -4.89
N SER A 128 20.31 7.79 -5.68
CA SER A 128 20.42 7.83 -7.15
C SER A 128 20.24 9.23 -7.72
N ASN A 129 19.57 10.13 -7.01
CA ASN A 129 19.38 11.53 -7.42
C ASN A 129 20.44 12.48 -6.82
N GLY A 130 21.53 11.94 -6.26
CA GLY A 130 22.61 12.74 -5.68
C GLY A 130 22.25 13.46 -4.37
N ILE A 131 21.17 13.06 -3.72
CA ILE A 131 20.66 13.71 -2.50
C ILE A 131 21.36 13.11 -1.29
N LYS A 132 21.96 13.97 -0.45
CA LYS A 132 22.61 13.52 0.80
C LYS A 132 21.55 13.13 1.81
N VAL A 133 21.58 11.86 2.24
CA VAL A 133 20.69 11.34 3.28
C VAL A 133 21.25 11.62 4.66
N ASP A 134 20.50 12.37 5.47
CA ASP A 134 20.76 12.58 6.89
C ASP A 134 19.56 12.16 7.76
N LYS A 135 19.70 12.29 9.08
CA LYS A 135 18.64 11.92 10.04
C LYS A 135 17.36 12.74 9.85
N LYS A 136 17.46 14.01 9.48
CA LYS A 136 16.28 14.89 9.28
C LYS A 136 15.51 14.45 8.04
N LEU A 137 16.21 14.16 6.95
CA LEU A 137 15.58 13.65 5.73
C LEU A 137 14.94 12.29 5.95
N ILE A 138 15.56 11.39 6.73
CA ILE A 138 14.94 10.10 7.07
C ILE A 138 13.61 10.30 7.80
N LEU A 139 13.56 11.21 8.80
CA LEU A 139 12.32 11.52 9.52
C LEU A 139 11.26 12.14 8.59
N LEU A 140 11.69 13.02 7.68
CA LEU A 140 10.80 13.61 6.68
C LEU A 140 10.19 12.55 5.76
N LEU A 141 10.98 11.58 5.29
CA LEU A 141 10.50 10.48 4.45
C LEU A 141 9.47 9.61 5.19
N ASP A 142 9.71 9.33 6.48
CA ASP A 142 8.76 8.60 7.32
C ASP A 142 7.44 9.39 7.49
N TYR A 143 7.54 10.71 7.62
CA TYR A 143 6.37 11.60 7.71
C TYR A 143 5.57 11.64 6.40
N ILE A 144 6.23 11.78 5.25
CA ILE A 144 5.60 11.76 3.92
C ILE A 144 4.82 10.46 3.72
N ASP A 145 5.45 9.31 3.99
CA ASP A 145 4.83 8.00 3.81
C ASP A 145 3.56 7.85 4.67
N THR A 146 3.67 8.22 5.95
CA THR A 146 2.54 8.16 6.89
C THR A 146 1.42 9.13 6.49
N THR A 147 1.76 10.33 6.04
CA THR A 147 0.80 11.37 5.67
C THR A 147 0.00 10.99 4.43
N ILE A 148 0.67 10.48 3.38
CA ILE A 148 0.00 10.02 2.17
C ILE A 148 -0.96 8.86 2.49
N ALA A 149 -0.48 7.87 3.25
CA ALA A 149 -1.30 6.71 3.63
C ALA A 149 -2.52 7.13 4.47
N PHE A 150 -2.33 8.02 5.43
CA PHE A 150 -3.41 8.51 6.28
C PHE A 150 -4.41 9.39 5.52
N TYR A 151 -3.93 10.32 4.70
CA TYR A 151 -4.77 11.20 3.89
C TYR A 151 -5.64 10.41 2.92
N TYR A 152 -5.04 9.42 2.23
CA TYR A 152 -5.78 8.50 1.35
C TYR A 152 -6.83 7.71 2.13
N LEU A 153 -6.47 7.10 3.27
CA LEU A 153 -7.38 6.34 4.11
C LEU A 153 -8.56 7.21 4.56
N TYR A 154 -8.28 8.38 5.14
CA TYR A 154 -9.29 9.27 5.69
C TYR A 154 -10.28 9.70 4.61
N ASN A 155 -9.80 10.19 3.47
CA ASN A 155 -10.67 10.77 2.46
C ASN A 155 -11.35 9.71 1.58
N LYS A 156 -10.63 8.66 1.16
CA LYS A 156 -11.19 7.66 0.25
C LYS A 156 -12.11 6.69 0.98
N ILE A 157 -11.78 6.28 2.21
CA ILE A 157 -12.62 5.33 2.95
C ILE A 157 -13.75 6.04 3.70
N LEU A 158 -13.47 7.11 4.43
CA LEU A 158 -14.50 7.73 5.27
C LEU A 158 -15.40 8.68 4.49
N HIS A 159 -14.88 9.32 3.43
CA HIS A 159 -15.58 10.39 2.71
C HIS A 159 -15.82 10.08 1.23
N ASN A 160 -15.39 8.92 0.73
CA ASN A 160 -15.49 8.52 -0.68
C ASN A 160 -14.99 9.61 -1.65
N LYS A 161 -13.99 10.37 -1.24
CA LYS A 161 -13.43 11.48 -2.01
C LYS A 161 -12.23 10.99 -2.84
N ASN A 162 -12.17 11.40 -4.11
CA ASN A 162 -10.94 11.22 -4.89
C ASN A 162 -9.83 12.10 -4.28
N THR A 163 -8.65 11.50 -4.10
CA THR A 163 -7.46 12.13 -3.49
C THR A 163 -6.24 12.13 -4.40
N GLN A 164 -6.35 11.57 -5.60
CA GLN A 164 -5.22 11.27 -6.47
C GLN A 164 -4.44 12.54 -6.83
N ASN A 165 -5.16 13.60 -7.23
CA ASN A 165 -4.55 14.86 -7.62
C ASN A 165 -3.89 15.57 -6.43
N GLU A 166 -4.52 15.56 -5.25
CA GLU A 166 -3.95 16.16 -4.05
C GLU A 166 -2.68 15.43 -3.59
N ILE A 167 -2.70 14.09 -3.61
CA ILE A 167 -1.53 13.28 -3.25
C ILE A 167 -0.42 13.46 -4.28
N SER A 168 -0.74 13.48 -5.57
CA SER A 168 0.21 13.74 -6.65
C SER A 168 0.88 15.10 -6.49
N THR A 169 0.09 16.15 -6.25
CA THR A 169 0.59 17.52 -6.04
C THR A 169 1.47 17.59 -4.79
N PHE A 170 1.05 16.94 -3.69
CA PHE A 170 1.85 16.87 -2.47
C PHE A 170 3.21 16.18 -2.73
N ILE A 171 3.23 15.06 -3.46
CA ILE A 171 4.46 14.38 -3.84
C ILE A 171 5.41 15.32 -4.59
N ASP A 172 4.90 16.05 -5.57
CA ASP A 172 5.71 16.98 -6.37
C ASP A 172 6.31 18.09 -5.50
N MET A 173 5.49 18.71 -4.64
CA MET A 173 5.93 19.74 -3.70
C MET A 173 7.04 19.23 -2.77
N MET A 174 6.88 18.02 -2.21
CA MET A 174 7.87 17.44 -1.32
C MET A 174 9.17 17.10 -2.05
N CYS A 175 9.10 16.60 -3.29
CA CYS A 175 10.28 16.34 -4.10
C CYS A 175 11.04 17.64 -4.40
N ASP A 176 10.35 18.69 -4.82
CA ASP A 176 10.95 20.01 -5.11
C ASP A 176 11.64 20.58 -3.87
N MET A 177 10.99 20.49 -2.71
CA MET A 177 11.55 20.93 -1.44
C MET A 177 12.81 20.12 -1.08
N ILE A 178 12.76 18.80 -1.19
CA ILE A 178 13.90 17.92 -0.89
C ILE A 178 15.08 18.23 -1.82
N GLU A 179 14.84 18.35 -3.12
CA GLU A 179 15.90 18.66 -4.08
C GLU A 179 16.51 20.03 -3.79
N LYS A 180 15.69 21.06 -3.56
CA LYS A 180 16.18 22.40 -3.23
C LYS A 180 17.07 22.44 -1.98
N GLN A 181 16.76 21.63 -0.97
CA GLN A 181 17.43 21.69 0.33
C GLN A 181 18.60 20.70 0.46
N TYR A 182 18.55 19.56 -0.22
CA TYR A 182 19.47 18.44 0.02
C TYR A 182 20.25 17.98 -1.22
N LYS A 183 19.91 18.48 -2.41
CA LYS A 183 20.71 18.26 -3.62
C LYS A 183 21.89 19.24 -3.58
N LYS A 184 23.09 18.71 -3.76
CA LYS A 184 24.32 19.51 -3.84
C LYS A 184 24.44 20.15 -5.21
#